data_AF-A0ABD3I4E3-F1
#
_entry.id   AF-A0ABD3I4E3-F1
#
_cell.length_a   1.000
_cell.length_b   1.000
_cell.length_c   1.000
_cell.angle_alpha   90.00
_cell.angle_beta   90.00
_cell.angle_gamma   90.00
#
_symmetry.space_group_name_H-M   'P 1'
#
loop_
_entity.id
_entity.type
_entity.pdbx_description
1 polymer ?
#
loop_
_entity_poly.entity_id
_entity_poly.type
_entity_poly.pdbx_seq_one_letter_code
_entity_poly.pdbx_strand_id
1 'polypeptide(L)'
;MADSQRKPVESLNNTVQGLGSLQLPPSATMTAVPGSVNLKLIACLACLVLTLLSRSAAEPIKITFDGCVPGLSNNVTQYCCPPKYNGTIVDFIPEKELDSSKPLRVRKALQCLTGKEQQEYKAKLDKAYTILRNLPKDDPRSLDQHGIMHCAYAVGALVQPGTNITIDIHFSWLFYPFHRWFVFFHERILQHVLEDPEFSLHFWNWDNGDTVPKPDGSDGGCYEAGNFLPPLYNDSSTAQYVTGRSNLTRIPGLPVDLSVHPLERENPPLRTADVVLPRNLESMYGAMMSIGNTTRHFMGREYRYGDSQVLNPFDGTGTLEIMGHAATHWWVGGLLGAVETSAADPLFFTHHSNIDRLWKIWHNLPGGERKDYDDPDFLNAEFLFWDENAALRRVKVKDALSNEALGYCYETANDAYWINYVPPVNGTSNYTASLPFPYLLPTGS
;
A
#
# COMPACT_ATOMS: atom_id res chain seq x y z
N MET A 1 31.98 61.40 2.59
CA MET A 1 32.65 61.97 1.40
C MET A 1 32.58 60.92 0.30
N ALA A 2 32.07 61.32 -0.86
CA ALA A 2 32.02 60.62 -2.17
C ALA A 2 31.33 59.23 -2.17
N ASP A 3 30.09 59.00 -2.61
CA ASP A 3 29.23 59.50 -3.71
C ASP A 3 29.22 58.61 -4.98
N SER A 4 28.02 58.61 -5.59
CA SER A 4 27.53 58.06 -6.85
C SER A 4 26.94 56.64 -6.80
N GLN A 5 25.62 56.43 -6.58
CA GLN A 5 24.40 56.84 -7.32
C GLN A 5 23.93 55.76 -8.31
N ARG A 6 22.83 55.09 -7.92
CA ARG A 6 21.88 54.37 -8.79
C ARG A 6 21.13 55.35 -9.69
N LYS A 7 20.70 54.88 -10.88
CA LYS A 7 19.38 55.06 -11.54
C LYS A 7 19.51 54.68 -13.05
N PRO A 8 18.41 54.54 -13.83
CA PRO A 8 17.15 53.84 -13.56
C PRO A 8 16.69 52.97 -14.76
N VAL A 9 15.59 52.26 -14.54
CA VAL A 9 14.73 51.62 -15.56
C VAL A 9 13.95 52.70 -16.31
N GLU A 10 13.89 52.62 -17.64
CA GLU A 10 12.90 53.31 -18.48
C GLU A 10 12.24 52.34 -19.46
N SER A 11 10.91 52.34 -19.42
CA SER A 11 9.97 51.78 -20.39
C SER A 11 9.89 52.64 -21.65
N LEU A 12 9.58 52.06 -22.81
CA LEU A 12 8.89 52.79 -23.88
C LEU A 12 8.06 51.86 -24.78
N ASN A 13 6.82 52.30 -25.03
CA ASN A 13 5.75 51.71 -25.80
C ASN A 13 5.96 51.77 -27.33
N ASN A 14 5.30 50.83 -28.01
CA ASN A 14 4.65 50.89 -29.33
C ASN A 14 5.40 51.46 -30.54
N THR A 15 5.48 50.66 -31.63
CA THR A 15 4.88 51.00 -32.95
C THR A 15 4.76 49.74 -33.82
N VAL A 16 3.55 49.51 -34.33
CA VAL A 16 3.17 48.53 -35.37
C VAL A 16 3.54 49.09 -36.75
N GLN A 17 4.20 48.30 -37.61
CA GLN A 17 4.01 48.30 -39.08
C GLN A 17 4.95 47.28 -39.76
N GLY A 18 4.40 46.45 -40.67
CA GLY A 18 5.21 45.70 -41.64
C GLY A 18 4.74 44.27 -41.97
N LEU A 19 3.49 44.06 -42.40
CA LEU A 19 3.08 42.83 -43.06
C LEU A 19 3.49 42.89 -44.55
N GLY A 20 4.57 42.20 -44.90
CA GLY A 20 4.97 41.90 -46.26
C GLY A 20 4.43 40.54 -46.70
N SER A 21 3.61 40.54 -47.74
CA SER A 21 3.02 39.37 -48.40
C SER A 21 4.07 38.45 -49.03
N LEU A 22 4.13 37.18 -48.61
CA LEU A 22 4.81 36.12 -49.36
C LEU A 22 3.81 35.40 -50.28
N GLN A 23 4.06 35.45 -51.59
CA GLN A 23 3.34 34.74 -52.64
C GLN A 23 3.66 33.24 -52.63
N LEU A 24 2.62 32.42 -52.85
CA LEU A 24 2.71 30.99 -53.13
C LEU A 24 3.22 30.75 -54.58
N PRO A 25 4.09 29.74 -54.82
CA PRO A 25 4.48 29.36 -56.18
C PRO A 25 3.38 28.52 -56.86
N PRO A 26 3.32 28.49 -58.21
CA PRO A 26 2.22 27.90 -58.95
C PRO A 26 2.28 26.37 -58.99
N SER A 27 1.09 25.80 -59.16
CA SER A 27 0.75 24.39 -59.26
C SER A 27 1.64 23.61 -60.25
N ALA A 28 2.36 22.60 -59.75
CA ALA A 28 2.94 21.56 -60.58
C ALA A 28 1.89 20.49 -60.87
N THR A 29 1.56 20.30 -62.14
CA THR A 29 0.74 19.21 -62.66
C THR A 29 1.45 17.87 -62.43
N MET A 30 0.90 17.02 -61.56
CA MET A 30 1.34 15.63 -61.45
C MET A 30 0.69 14.78 -62.55
N THR A 31 1.50 14.31 -63.49
CA THR A 31 1.14 13.20 -64.38
C THR A 31 1.20 11.90 -63.58
N ALA A 32 0.06 11.23 -63.42
CA ALA A 32 -0.01 9.92 -62.80
C ALA A 32 0.55 8.85 -63.74
N VAL A 33 1.61 8.16 -63.31
CA VAL A 33 2.03 6.87 -63.89
C VAL A 33 1.35 5.77 -63.08
N PRO A 34 0.45 4.96 -63.67
CA PRO A 34 -0.15 3.84 -62.96
C PRO A 34 0.84 2.68 -62.95
N GLY A 35 1.28 2.24 -61.76
CA GLY A 35 2.04 0.98 -61.66
C GLY A 35 3.08 0.85 -60.55
N SER A 36 3.28 1.84 -59.68
CA SER A 36 4.17 1.66 -58.52
C SER A 36 3.35 1.62 -57.24
N VAL A 37 3.12 0.43 -56.71
CA VAL A 37 2.65 0.26 -55.34
C VAL A 37 3.68 0.96 -54.45
N ASN A 38 3.26 2.01 -53.74
CA ASN A 38 4.16 2.90 -53.04
C ASN A 38 4.80 2.11 -51.88
N LEU A 39 6.04 1.63 -52.06
CA LEU A 39 6.77 0.82 -51.08
C LEU A 39 6.83 1.51 -49.71
N LYS A 40 6.79 2.85 -49.66
CA LYS A 40 6.72 3.62 -48.42
C LYS A 40 5.36 3.51 -47.73
N LEU A 41 4.27 3.41 -48.49
CA LEU A 41 2.92 3.22 -47.95
C LEU A 41 2.73 1.78 -47.45
N ILE A 42 3.27 0.78 -48.15
CA ILE A 42 3.33 -0.61 -47.64
C ILE A 42 4.23 -0.68 -46.41
N ALA A 43 5.40 -0.04 -46.39
CA ALA A 43 6.28 -0.03 -45.22
C ALA A 43 5.64 0.68 -44.03
N CYS A 44 4.90 1.78 -44.24
CA CYS A 44 4.13 2.43 -43.18
C CYS A 44 2.93 1.60 -42.71
N LEU A 45 2.18 0.96 -43.61
CA LEU A 45 1.09 0.03 -43.24
C LEU A 45 1.62 -1.24 -42.57
N ALA A 46 2.76 -1.77 -43.00
CA ALA A 46 3.43 -2.91 -42.39
C ALA A 46 4.03 -2.52 -41.04
N CYS A 47 4.60 -1.32 -40.87
CA CYS A 47 4.99 -0.80 -39.56
C CYS A 47 3.78 -0.54 -38.67
N LEU A 48 2.66 -0.02 -39.21
CA LEU A 48 1.43 0.22 -38.44
C LEU A 48 0.80 -1.12 -38.00
N VAL A 49 0.74 -2.10 -38.91
CA VAL A 49 0.29 -3.47 -38.65
C VAL A 49 1.27 -4.21 -37.75
N LEU A 50 2.58 -4.01 -37.87
CA LEU A 50 3.57 -4.54 -36.93
C LEU A 50 3.46 -3.87 -35.57
N THR A 51 3.17 -2.57 -35.46
CA THR A 51 2.90 -1.87 -34.18
C THR A 51 1.55 -2.25 -33.59
N LEU A 52 0.56 -2.61 -34.41
CA LEU A 52 -0.75 -3.12 -34.00
C LEU A 52 -0.69 -4.61 -33.63
N LEU A 53 0.21 -5.38 -34.24
CA LEU A 53 0.49 -6.80 -33.94
C LEU A 53 1.55 -6.98 -32.83
N SER A 54 2.32 -5.94 -32.49
CA SER A 54 3.26 -5.90 -31.36
C SER A 54 2.76 -5.11 -30.16
N ARG A 55 1.49 -4.67 -30.17
CA ARG A 55 0.70 -4.70 -28.94
C ARG A 55 0.51 -6.17 -28.59
N SER A 56 1.52 -6.76 -27.97
CA SER A 56 1.30 -7.89 -27.06
C SER A 56 0.06 -7.53 -26.28
N ALA A 57 -0.97 -8.38 -26.32
CA ALA A 57 -2.07 -8.24 -25.39
C ALA A 57 -1.43 -8.14 -24.01
N ALA A 58 -1.59 -6.99 -23.37
CA ALA A 58 -1.18 -6.82 -21.99
C ALA A 58 -1.98 -7.89 -21.22
N GLU A 59 -1.27 -8.77 -20.51
CA GLU A 59 -1.89 -9.86 -19.75
C GLU A 59 -1.76 -9.55 -18.25
N PRO A 60 -2.86 -9.59 -17.49
CA PRO A 60 -2.79 -9.41 -16.05
C PRO A 60 -2.02 -10.55 -15.39
N ILE A 61 -1.38 -10.27 -14.26
CA ILE A 61 -0.77 -11.31 -13.43
C ILE A 61 -1.86 -12.28 -12.96
N LYS A 62 -1.61 -13.57 -13.19
CA LYS A 62 -2.44 -14.67 -12.71
C LYS A 62 -1.66 -15.47 -11.69
N ILE A 63 -2.35 -15.94 -10.65
CA ILE A 63 -1.73 -16.71 -9.58
C ILE A 63 -2.17 -18.16 -9.65
N THR A 64 -1.20 -19.05 -9.47
CA THR A 64 -1.40 -20.47 -9.18
C THR A 64 -0.43 -20.88 -8.07
N PHE A 65 -0.83 -21.88 -7.28
CA PHE A 65 0.08 -22.53 -6.32
C PHE A 65 0.84 -23.68 -6.98
N ASP A 66 0.45 -24.10 -8.18
CA ASP A 66 1.17 -25.12 -8.95
C ASP A 66 2.53 -24.59 -9.40
N GLY A 67 3.56 -25.44 -9.27
CA GLY A 67 4.92 -25.05 -9.63
C GLY A 67 5.55 -24.04 -8.67
N CYS A 68 4.99 -23.88 -7.46
CA CYS A 68 5.63 -23.11 -6.40
C CYS A 68 7.06 -23.61 -6.14
N VAL A 69 7.98 -22.67 -5.94
CA VAL A 69 9.41 -22.91 -5.72
C VAL A 69 9.86 -22.31 -4.38
N PRO A 70 11.01 -22.74 -3.82
CA PRO A 70 11.62 -22.03 -2.71
C PRO A 70 11.92 -20.57 -3.08
N GLY A 71 11.51 -19.64 -2.22
CA GLY A 71 11.77 -18.21 -2.38
C GLY A 71 13.06 -17.77 -1.70
N LEU A 72 13.33 -16.47 -1.72
CA LEU A 72 14.50 -15.84 -1.12
C LEU A 72 14.11 -14.59 -0.34
N SER A 73 14.56 -14.50 0.91
CA SER A 73 14.51 -13.28 1.73
C SER A 73 15.85 -13.11 2.42
N ASN A 74 16.45 -11.91 2.34
CA ASN A 74 17.73 -11.59 2.97
C ASN A 74 18.87 -12.59 2.66
N ASN A 75 18.96 -13.06 1.41
CA ASN A 75 19.88 -14.10 0.96
C ASN A 75 19.72 -15.47 1.66
N VAL A 76 18.59 -15.70 2.32
CA VAL A 76 18.22 -16.98 2.93
C VAL A 76 17.07 -17.60 2.13
N THR A 77 17.21 -18.88 1.83
CA THR A 77 16.15 -19.66 1.16
C THR A 77 14.95 -19.85 2.08
N GLN A 78 13.77 -19.54 1.56
CA GLN A 78 12.50 -19.61 2.27
C GLN A 78 11.61 -20.69 1.65
N TYR A 79 11.02 -21.56 2.47
CA TYR A 79 10.17 -22.66 2.01
C TYR A 79 8.70 -22.36 2.32
N CYS A 80 8.09 -21.54 1.46
CA CYS A 80 6.78 -20.94 1.71
C CYS A 80 5.69 -21.43 0.76
N CYS A 81 5.84 -22.61 0.17
CA CYS A 81 4.81 -23.12 -0.72
C CYS A 81 3.54 -23.50 0.04
N PRO A 82 2.38 -22.94 -0.34
CA PRO A 82 1.10 -23.36 0.23
C PRO A 82 0.86 -24.86 0.00
N PRO A 83 0.08 -25.52 0.87
CA PRO A 83 -0.33 -26.90 0.64
C PRO A 83 -0.99 -27.06 -0.72
N LYS A 84 -0.73 -28.19 -1.39
CA LYS A 84 -1.35 -28.48 -2.68
C LYS A 84 -2.86 -28.54 -2.53
N TYR A 85 -3.57 -27.70 -3.30
CA TYR A 85 -5.03 -27.71 -3.34
C TYR A 85 -5.53 -28.47 -4.55
N ASN A 86 -6.27 -29.57 -4.30
CA ASN A 86 -6.88 -30.37 -5.36
C ASN A 86 -8.36 -30.03 -5.59
N GLY A 87 -8.90 -29.04 -4.87
CA GLY A 87 -10.28 -28.60 -5.01
C GLY A 87 -10.46 -27.62 -6.18
N THR A 88 -11.70 -27.14 -6.36
CA THR A 88 -12.01 -26.14 -7.37
C THR A 88 -11.70 -24.74 -6.83
N ILE A 89 -10.90 -23.97 -7.57
CA ILE A 89 -10.75 -22.53 -7.29
C ILE A 89 -12.07 -21.85 -7.63
N VAL A 90 -12.62 -21.11 -6.69
CA VAL A 90 -13.91 -20.43 -6.86
C VAL A 90 -13.69 -18.94 -7.02
N ASP A 91 -14.23 -18.37 -8.10
CA ASP A 91 -14.16 -16.91 -8.31
C ASP A 91 -15.01 -16.19 -7.25
N PHE A 92 -14.41 -15.20 -6.58
CA PHE A 92 -15.10 -14.34 -5.61
C PHE A 92 -15.82 -13.21 -6.35
N ILE A 93 -17.06 -12.93 -5.94
CA ILE A 93 -17.89 -11.89 -6.53
C ILE A 93 -18.47 -11.06 -5.39
N PRO A 94 -17.94 -9.84 -5.11
CA PRO A 94 -18.34 -9.05 -3.94
C PRO A 94 -19.86 -8.84 -3.83
N GLU A 95 -20.52 -8.53 -4.94
CA GLU A 95 -21.96 -8.27 -5.02
C GLU A 95 -22.84 -9.45 -4.57
N LYS A 96 -22.32 -10.68 -4.63
CA LYS A 96 -23.05 -11.88 -4.17
C LYS A 96 -22.84 -12.16 -2.70
N GLU A 97 -21.75 -11.65 -2.14
CA GLU A 97 -21.33 -11.89 -0.76
C GLU A 97 -21.75 -10.74 0.18
N LEU A 98 -22.04 -9.57 -0.40
CA LEU A 98 -22.51 -8.39 0.32
C LEU A 98 -24.03 -8.44 0.53
N ASP A 99 -24.46 -8.45 1.78
CA ASP A 99 -25.83 -8.14 2.15
C ASP A 99 -26.01 -6.61 2.24
N SER A 100 -26.44 -6.00 1.14
CA SER A 100 -26.63 -4.54 1.05
C SER A 100 -27.76 -4.00 1.95
N SER A 101 -28.52 -4.87 2.64
CA SER A 101 -29.52 -4.46 3.62
C SER A 101 -28.92 -4.19 5.01
N LYS A 102 -27.70 -4.68 5.27
CA LYS A 102 -26.98 -4.46 6.53
C LYS A 102 -26.14 -3.18 6.50
N PRO A 103 -25.96 -2.50 7.64
CA PRO A 103 -24.98 -1.42 7.74
C PRO A 103 -23.57 -1.95 7.52
N LEU A 104 -22.68 -1.07 7.04
CA LEU A 104 -21.26 -1.39 6.89
C LEU A 104 -20.64 -1.67 8.27
N ARG A 105 -19.78 -2.68 8.36
CA ARG A 105 -18.95 -2.90 9.55
C ARG A 105 -17.94 -1.76 9.68
N VAL A 106 -17.88 -1.17 10.86
CA VAL A 106 -16.93 -0.08 11.15
C VAL A 106 -15.68 -0.67 11.80
N ARG A 107 -14.53 -0.53 11.14
CA ARG A 107 -13.22 -0.78 11.75
C ARG A 107 -12.82 0.45 12.56
N LYS A 108 -12.60 0.26 13.86
CA LYS A 108 -12.32 1.33 14.82
C LYS A 108 -10.82 1.49 15.08
N ALA A 109 -10.40 2.64 15.57
CA ALA A 109 -9.06 2.93 16.03
C ALA A 109 -8.89 2.33 17.44
N LEU A 110 -7.91 1.44 17.58
CA LEU A 110 -7.76 0.62 18.79
C LEU A 110 -7.63 1.42 20.09
N GLN A 111 -7.02 2.60 20.03
CA GLN A 111 -6.79 3.45 21.21
C GLN A 111 -8.07 4.08 21.78
N CYS A 112 -9.15 4.14 21.00
CA CYS A 112 -10.43 4.69 21.45
C CYS A 112 -11.44 3.65 21.95
N LEU A 113 -11.08 2.36 21.91
CA LEU A 113 -11.87 1.34 22.56
C LEU A 113 -11.75 1.51 24.08
N THR A 114 -12.88 1.69 24.76
CA THR A 114 -12.90 1.90 26.22
C THR A 114 -13.90 1.01 26.93
N GLY A 115 -13.71 0.85 28.25
CA GLY A 115 -14.64 0.15 29.12
C GLY A 115 -15.01 -1.25 28.64
N LYS A 116 -16.32 -1.51 28.53
CA LYS A 116 -16.86 -2.82 28.14
C LYS A 116 -16.49 -3.20 26.70
N GLU A 117 -16.51 -2.25 25.78
CA GLU A 117 -16.18 -2.51 24.37
C GLU A 117 -14.75 -3.02 24.22
N GLN A 118 -13.78 -2.37 24.88
CA GLN A 118 -12.38 -2.81 24.86
C GLN A 118 -12.21 -4.22 25.44
N GLN A 119 -12.90 -4.52 26.53
CA GLN A 119 -12.84 -5.83 27.19
C GLN A 119 -13.41 -6.93 26.29
N GLU A 120 -14.57 -6.68 25.66
CA GLU A 120 -15.20 -7.61 24.73
C GLU A 120 -14.35 -7.83 23.48
N TYR A 121 -13.81 -6.75 22.90
CA TYR A 121 -12.94 -6.85 21.73
C TYR A 121 -11.66 -7.65 22.04
N LYS A 122 -11.00 -7.36 23.16
CA LYS A 122 -9.82 -8.11 23.62
C LYS A 122 -10.14 -9.59 23.82
N ALA A 123 -11.26 -9.91 24.47
CA ALA A 123 -11.67 -11.30 24.70
C ALA A 123 -12.01 -12.05 23.41
N LYS A 124 -12.62 -11.36 22.43
CA LYS A 124 -12.87 -11.93 21.09
C LYS A 124 -11.57 -12.20 20.35
N LEU A 125 -10.62 -11.25 20.34
CA LEU A 125 -9.31 -11.48 19.73
C LEU A 125 -8.59 -12.66 20.39
N ASP A 126 -8.58 -12.72 21.71
CA ASP A 126 -7.96 -13.81 22.47
C ASP A 126 -8.56 -15.18 22.11
N LYS A 127 -9.90 -15.27 22.11
CA LYS A 127 -10.64 -16.47 21.68
C LYS A 127 -10.28 -16.85 20.24
N ALA A 128 -10.37 -15.90 19.30
CA ALA A 128 -10.15 -16.18 17.88
C ALA A 128 -8.73 -16.66 17.62
N TYR A 129 -7.70 -15.96 18.12
CA TYR A 129 -6.32 -16.36 17.93
C TYR A 129 -5.95 -17.64 18.70
N THR A 130 -6.61 -17.93 19.83
CA THR A 130 -6.49 -19.25 20.47
C THR A 130 -6.98 -20.35 19.53
N ILE A 131 -8.11 -20.14 18.86
CA ILE A 131 -8.62 -21.11 17.88
C ILE A 131 -7.64 -21.25 16.71
N LEU A 132 -7.26 -20.14 16.06
CA LEU A 132 -6.41 -20.16 14.86
C LEU A 132 -5.02 -20.79 15.11
N ARG A 133 -4.45 -20.62 16.31
CA ARG A 133 -3.18 -21.25 16.70
C ARG A 133 -3.29 -22.74 16.99
N ASN A 134 -4.47 -23.21 17.39
CA ASN A 134 -4.73 -24.61 17.73
C ASN A 134 -5.28 -25.44 16.57
N LEU A 135 -5.62 -24.80 15.44
CA LEU A 135 -5.94 -25.51 14.22
C LEU A 135 -4.74 -26.33 13.72
N PRO A 136 -4.97 -27.46 13.02
CA PRO A 136 -3.91 -28.17 12.32
C PRO A 136 -3.09 -27.22 11.43
N LYS A 137 -1.78 -27.42 11.35
CA LYS A 137 -0.88 -26.53 10.59
C LYS A 137 -1.18 -26.49 9.09
N ASP A 138 -1.83 -27.52 8.58
CA ASP A 138 -2.29 -27.64 7.20
C ASP A 138 -3.74 -27.16 7.01
N ASP A 139 -4.46 -26.82 8.08
CA ASP A 139 -5.75 -26.14 7.94
C ASP A 139 -5.50 -24.73 7.38
N PRO A 140 -6.11 -24.38 6.23
CA PRO A 140 -5.89 -23.11 5.55
C PRO A 140 -6.25 -21.87 6.38
N ARG A 141 -7.03 -22.05 7.45
CA ARG A 141 -7.44 -20.97 8.35
C ARG A 141 -6.47 -20.80 9.53
N SER A 142 -5.57 -21.74 9.75
CA SER A 142 -4.58 -21.65 10.83
C SER A 142 -3.69 -20.41 10.67
N LEU A 143 -3.17 -19.92 11.80
CA LEU A 143 -2.25 -18.76 11.77
C LEU A 143 -0.94 -19.11 11.04
N ASP A 144 -0.51 -20.38 11.08
CA ASP A 144 0.63 -20.87 10.31
C ASP A 144 0.40 -20.71 8.80
N GLN A 145 -0.81 -21.06 8.29
CA GLN A 145 -1.14 -20.89 6.88
C GLN A 145 -1.25 -19.43 6.45
N HIS A 146 -1.65 -18.52 7.34
CA HIS A 146 -1.60 -17.10 7.05
C HIS A 146 -0.15 -16.61 6.88
N GLY A 147 0.76 -17.07 7.75
CA GLY A 147 2.21 -16.82 7.61
C GLY A 147 2.75 -17.33 6.27
N ILE A 148 2.41 -18.57 5.90
CA ILE A 148 2.80 -19.18 4.62
C ILE A 148 2.25 -18.40 3.44
N MET A 149 0.99 -17.95 3.50
CA MET A 149 0.37 -17.19 2.42
C MET A 149 1.14 -15.89 2.15
N HIS A 150 1.34 -15.06 3.17
CA HIS A 150 2.11 -13.83 3.01
C HIS A 150 3.54 -14.10 2.51
N CYS A 151 4.21 -15.10 3.11
CA CYS A 151 5.55 -15.47 2.68
C CYS A 151 5.58 -15.85 1.19
N ALA A 152 4.67 -16.71 0.73
CA ALA A 152 4.64 -17.19 -0.65
C ALA A 152 4.61 -16.04 -1.67
N TYR A 153 3.77 -15.04 -1.42
CA TYR A 153 3.61 -13.86 -2.26
C TYR A 153 4.75 -12.85 -2.16
N ALA A 154 5.58 -12.92 -1.10
CA ALA A 154 6.53 -11.87 -0.76
C ALA A 154 8.01 -12.28 -0.87
N VAL A 155 8.29 -13.56 -1.13
CA VAL A 155 9.68 -14.06 -1.27
C VAL A 155 9.98 -14.62 -2.66
N GLY A 156 9.09 -14.40 -3.63
CA GLY A 156 9.25 -14.97 -4.97
C GLY A 156 8.98 -16.48 -5.04
N ALA A 157 8.12 -17.04 -4.18
CA ALA A 157 7.83 -18.48 -4.20
C ALA A 157 6.83 -18.87 -5.32
N LEU A 158 5.94 -17.95 -5.68
CA LEU A 158 4.93 -18.15 -6.73
C LEU A 158 5.49 -17.80 -8.11
N VAL A 159 5.14 -18.58 -9.12
CA VAL A 159 5.65 -18.45 -10.50
C VAL A 159 4.51 -18.06 -11.43
N GLN A 160 4.77 -17.10 -12.33
CA GLN A 160 3.81 -16.70 -13.35
C GLN A 160 3.54 -17.87 -14.30
N PRO A 161 2.26 -18.30 -14.48
CA PRO A 161 1.93 -19.47 -15.28
C PRO A 161 2.55 -19.48 -16.68
N GLY A 162 3.16 -20.60 -17.06
CA GLY A 162 3.80 -20.74 -18.37
C GLY A 162 5.18 -20.09 -18.50
N THR A 163 5.74 -19.56 -17.41
CA THR A 163 7.08 -18.93 -17.38
C THR A 163 7.94 -19.51 -16.25
N ASN A 164 9.17 -19.02 -16.11
CA ASN A 164 10.03 -19.22 -14.92
C ASN A 164 10.20 -17.93 -14.10
N ILE A 165 9.29 -16.97 -14.26
CA ILE A 165 9.36 -15.66 -13.62
C ILE A 165 8.59 -15.72 -12.30
N THR A 166 9.26 -15.36 -11.21
CA THR A 166 8.65 -15.32 -9.87
C THR A 166 7.87 -14.03 -9.64
N ILE A 167 6.94 -14.09 -8.69
CA ILE A 167 6.02 -13.00 -8.35
C ILE A 167 6.37 -12.43 -6.99
N ASP A 168 6.33 -11.10 -6.90
CA ASP A 168 6.34 -10.37 -5.63
C ASP A 168 5.19 -9.36 -5.63
N ILE A 169 4.44 -9.29 -4.53
CA ILE A 169 3.36 -8.32 -4.34
C ILE A 169 3.87 -6.97 -3.82
N HIS A 170 5.10 -6.92 -3.32
CA HIS A 170 5.74 -5.71 -2.82
C HIS A 170 6.39 -4.93 -3.96
N PHE A 171 6.71 -3.68 -3.66
CA PHE A 171 7.42 -2.73 -4.51
C PHE A 171 6.77 -2.55 -5.89
N SER A 172 5.45 -2.62 -5.93
CA SER A 172 4.63 -2.47 -7.14
C SER A 172 3.21 -2.03 -6.80
N TRP A 173 2.43 -1.74 -7.83
CA TRP A 173 1.02 -1.42 -7.74
C TRP A 173 0.15 -2.52 -7.06
N LEU A 174 0.67 -3.74 -6.86
CA LEU A 174 -0.07 -4.84 -6.24
C LEU A 174 -0.10 -4.75 -4.71
N PHE A 175 0.75 -3.92 -4.09
CA PHE A 175 0.91 -3.82 -2.65
C PHE A 175 -0.43 -3.61 -1.93
N TYR A 176 -1.14 -2.53 -2.25
CA TYR A 176 -2.39 -2.19 -1.59
C TYR A 176 -3.53 -3.20 -1.83
N PRO A 177 -3.89 -3.57 -3.07
CA PRO A 177 -5.02 -4.47 -3.30
C PRO A 177 -4.77 -5.88 -2.73
N PHE A 178 -3.52 -6.38 -2.77
CA PHE A 178 -3.19 -7.66 -2.13
C PHE A 178 -3.46 -7.61 -0.62
N HIS A 179 -2.91 -6.61 0.07
CA HIS A 179 -3.05 -6.51 1.53
C HIS A 179 -4.49 -6.22 1.96
N ARG A 180 -5.27 -5.47 1.18
CA ARG A 180 -6.73 -5.30 1.41
C ARG A 180 -7.45 -6.64 1.39
N TRP A 181 -7.21 -7.46 0.36
CA TRP A 181 -7.81 -8.80 0.28
C TRP A 181 -7.35 -9.70 1.43
N PHE A 182 -6.09 -9.62 1.81
CA PHE A 182 -5.56 -10.46 2.87
C PHE A 182 -6.20 -10.13 4.23
N VAL A 183 -6.32 -8.84 4.56
CA VAL A 183 -7.04 -8.38 5.76
C VAL A 183 -8.53 -8.74 5.69
N PHE A 184 -9.15 -8.62 4.51
CA PHE A 184 -10.56 -8.98 4.29
C PHE A 184 -10.86 -10.46 4.61
N PHE A 185 -10.13 -11.39 4.02
CA PHE A 185 -10.35 -12.82 4.30
C PHE A 185 -9.95 -13.19 5.73
N HIS A 186 -8.90 -12.58 6.28
CA HIS A 186 -8.55 -12.79 7.68
C HIS A 186 -9.68 -12.35 8.62
N GLU A 187 -10.28 -11.17 8.42
CA GLU A 187 -11.44 -10.70 9.19
C GLU A 187 -12.61 -11.69 9.11
N ARG A 188 -12.92 -12.24 7.93
CA ARG A 188 -13.99 -13.24 7.76
C ARG A 188 -13.69 -14.55 8.47
N ILE A 189 -12.44 -15.00 8.44
CA ILE A 189 -12.01 -16.19 9.20
C ILE A 189 -12.20 -15.95 10.71
N LEU A 190 -11.85 -14.75 11.22
CA LEU A 190 -12.10 -14.38 12.61
C LEU A 190 -13.60 -14.37 12.94
N GLN A 191 -14.43 -13.77 12.09
CA GLN A 191 -15.90 -13.78 12.24
C GLN A 191 -16.45 -15.20 12.33
N HIS A 192 -15.98 -16.10 11.46
CA HIS A 192 -16.41 -17.49 11.41
C HIS A 192 -16.06 -18.25 12.69
N VAL A 193 -14.80 -18.20 13.15
CA VAL A 193 -14.39 -18.92 14.38
C VAL A 193 -14.97 -18.31 15.65
N LEU A 194 -15.40 -17.05 15.59
CA LEU A 194 -16.11 -16.39 16.68
C LEU A 194 -17.61 -16.66 16.70
N GLU A 195 -18.17 -17.14 15.59
CA GLU A 195 -19.61 -17.15 15.32
C GLU A 195 -20.23 -15.74 15.44
N ASP A 196 -19.47 -14.74 15.00
CA ASP A 196 -19.82 -13.33 15.11
C ASP A 196 -19.65 -12.63 13.74
N PRO A 197 -20.68 -12.62 12.89
CA PRO A 197 -20.60 -12.02 11.56
C PRO A 197 -20.44 -10.49 11.58
N GLU A 198 -20.64 -9.85 12.74
CA GLU A 198 -20.53 -8.40 12.91
C GLU A 198 -19.17 -7.99 13.48
N PHE A 199 -18.30 -8.95 13.83
CA PHE A 199 -16.93 -8.66 14.26
C PHE A 199 -16.17 -7.89 13.16
N SER A 200 -15.46 -6.84 13.54
CA SER A 200 -14.58 -6.09 12.62
C SER A 200 -13.16 -6.03 13.16
N LEU A 201 -12.18 -6.24 12.29
CA LEU A 201 -10.78 -6.11 12.67
C LEU A 201 -10.38 -4.62 12.67
N HIS A 202 -10.26 -4.08 13.86
CA HIS A 202 -9.88 -2.69 14.11
C HIS A 202 -8.45 -2.38 13.66
N PHE A 203 -8.11 -1.10 13.52
CA PHE A 203 -6.83 -0.64 13.00
C PHE A 203 -5.96 0.01 14.08
N TRP A 204 -4.65 -0.19 13.95
CA TRP A 204 -3.66 0.52 14.75
C TRP A 204 -3.40 1.88 14.10
N ASN A 205 -3.93 2.95 14.70
CA ASN A 205 -3.87 4.33 14.18
C ASN A 205 -2.51 5.00 14.46
N TRP A 206 -1.42 4.38 13.99
CA TRP A 206 -0.07 4.82 14.31
C TRP A 206 0.34 6.15 13.67
N ASP A 207 -0.43 6.63 12.70
CA ASP A 207 -0.26 7.92 12.04
C ASP A 207 -0.73 9.11 12.88
N ASN A 208 -1.52 8.89 13.94
CA ASN A 208 -1.93 9.95 14.87
C ASN A 208 -1.07 9.97 16.14
N GLY A 209 -0.24 11.01 16.29
CA GLY A 209 0.58 11.24 17.47
C GLY A 209 0.03 12.25 18.47
N ASP A 210 -1.20 12.75 18.26
CA ASP A 210 -1.77 13.84 19.05
C ASP A 210 -3.16 13.51 19.57
N THR A 211 -3.46 14.03 20.77
CA THR A 211 -4.80 13.98 21.37
C THR A 211 -5.40 15.37 21.28
N VAL A 212 -6.52 15.48 20.56
CA VAL A 212 -7.25 16.75 20.39
C VAL A 212 -8.69 16.59 20.85
N PRO A 213 -9.34 17.69 21.31
CA PRO A 213 -10.77 17.66 21.55
C PRO A 213 -11.52 17.23 20.30
N LYS A 214 -12.50 16.35 20.47
CA LYS A 214 -13.43 15.97 19.41
C LYS A 214 -14.08 17.24 18.82
N PRO A 215 -14.05 17.45 17.49
CA PRO A 215 -14.66 18.62 16.86
C PRO A 215 -16.16 18.71 17.13
N ASP A 216 -16.66 19.92 17.36
CA ASP A 216 -18.08 20.19 17.57
C ASP A 216 -18.92 19.69 16.38
N GLY A 217 -20.02 19.00 16.67
CA GLY A 217 -20.94 18.47 15.65
C GLY A 217 -20.47 17.22 14.91
N SER A 218 -19.35 16.60 15.30
CA SER A 218 -18.93 15.31 14.73
C SER A 218 -19.72 14.12 15.33
N ASP A 219 -20.21 13.24 14.46
CA ASP A 219 -20.91 12.01 14.84
C ASP A 219 -19.91 10.87 15.12
N GLY A 220 -19.18 10.98 16.23
CA GLY A 220 -18.24 9.95 16.70
C GLY A 220 -16.79 10.20 16.28
N GLY A 221 -16.02 9.13 16.09
CA GLY A 221 -14.61 9.16 15.71
C GLY A 221 -13.62 9.09 16.89
N CYS A 222 -12.35 8.94 16.55
CA CYS A 222 -11.24 8.82 17.51
C CYS A 222 -10.22 9.95 17.34
N TYR A 223 -10.09 10.77 18.38
CA TYR A 223 -9.20 11.93 18.41
C TYR A 223 -8.08 11.79 19.44
N GLU A 224 -7.79 10.55 19.85
CA GLU A 224 -6.72 10.19 20.79
C GLU A 224 -5.48 9.70 20.06
N ALA A 225 -4.30 9.99 20.61
CA ALA A 225 -3.02 9.53 20.09
C ALA A 225 -2.96 7.99 20.00
N GLY A 226 -2.73 7.48 18.79
CA GLY A 226 -2.72 6.06 18.44
C GLY A 226 -1.35 5.50 18.05
N ASN A 227 -0.30 6.32 18.11
CA ASN A 227 1.09 6.00 17.75
C ASN A 227 1.82 5.11 18.77
N PHE A 228 1.14 4.53 19.75
CA PHE A 228 1.73 3.56 20.68
C PHE A 228 1.35 2.14 20.30
N LEU A 229 2.18 1.16 20.67
CA LEU A 229 1.80 -0.25 20.54
C LEU A 229 0.44 -0.45 21.25
N PRO A 230 -0.60 -1.00 20.59
CA PRO A 230 -1.89 -1.15 21.23
C PRO A 230 -1.78 -2.13 22.41
N PRO A 231 -2.18 -1.75 23.64
CA PRO A 231 -1.91 -2.54 24.85
C PRO A 231 -2.42 -3.99 24.79
N LEU A 232 -3.53 -4.21 24.07
CA LEU A 232 -4.12 -5.54 23.91
C LEU A 232 -3.24 -6.54 23.15
N TYR A 233 -2.26 -6.07 22.37
CA TYR A 233 -1.25 -6.91 21.71
C TYR A 233 0.02 -7.07 22.55
N ASN A 234 0.14 -6.36 23.68
CA ASN A 234 1.30 -6.44 24.58
C ASN A 234 0.99 -7.17 25.90
N ASP A 235 -0.15 -7.85 25.97
CA ASP A 235 -0.56 -8.62 27.13
C ASP A 235 -0.19 -10.09 26.96
N SER A 236 0.86 -10.52 27.68
CA SER A 236 1.39 -11.88 27.59
C SER A 236 0.44 -12.98 28.05
N SER A 237 -0.73 -12.64 28.62
CA SER A 237 -1.78 -13.61 28.97
C SER A 237 -2.70 -13.97 27.80
N THR A 238 -2.55 -13.31 26.64
CA THR A 238 -3.48 -13.43 25.51
C THR A 238 -2.86 -14.09 24.27
N ALA A 239 -3.68 -14.70 23.42
CA ALA A 239 -3.25 -15.42 22.22
C ALA A 239 -2.81 -14.50 21.07
N GLN A 240 -3.23 -13.23 21.06
CA GLN A 240 -2.73 -12.22 20.13
C GLN A 240 -1.32 -11.71 20.46
N TYR A 241 -0.80 -12.03 21.66
CA TYR A 241 0.57 -11.70 22.03
C TYR A 241 1.57 -12.61 21.32
N VAL A 242 2.73 -12.04 21.00
CA VAL A 242 3.87 -12.74 20.38
C VAL A 242 5.15 -12.36 21.10
N THR A 243 5.94 -13.37 21.45
CA THR A 243 7.27 -13.18 22.04
C THR A 243 8.28 -12.77 20.97
N GLY A 244 9.40 -12.17 21.38
CA GLY A 244 10.50 -11.85 20.46
C GLY A 244 10.37 -10.53 19.69
N ARG A 245 9.30 -9.75 19.89
CA ARG A 245 9.25 -8.34 19.47
C ARG A 245 10.37 -7.52 20.15
N SER A 246 10.78 -6.44 19.50
CA SER A 246 11.78 -5.48 19.97
C SER A 246 11.49 -4.98 21.38
N ASN A 247 12.54 -4.67 22.15
CA ASN A 247 12.38 -4.07 23.47
C ASN A 247 11.69 -2.71 23.43
N LEU A 248 11.74 -2.01 22.28
CA LEU A 248 11.04 -0.74 22.06
C LEU A 248 9.53 -0.88 22.31
N THR A 249 8.94 -2.00 21.87
CA THR A 249 7.50 -2.24 21.98
C THR A 249 7.02 -2.44 23.42
N ARG A 250 7.94 -2.57 24.38
CA ARG A 250 7.65 -2.79 25.80
C ARG A 250 7.80 -1.52 26.62
N ILE A 251 8.30 -0.43 26.02
CA ILE A 251 8.49 0.85 26.71
C ILE A 251 7.15 1.59 26.71
N PRO A 252 6.50 1.79 27.88
CA PRO A 252 5.22 2.47 27.93
C PRO A 252 5.33 3.90 27.40
N GLY A 253 4.38 4.29 26.54
CA GLY A 253 4.34 5.64 25.96
C GLY A 253 5.44 5.94 24.94
N LEU A 254 6.21 4.95 24.50
CA LEU A 254 7.14 5.13 23.39
C LEU A 254 6.38 5.10 22.06
N PRO A 255 6.37 6.20 21.28
CA PRO A 255 5.73 6.18 19.97
C PRO A 255 6.51 5.30 19.00
N VAL A 256 5.79 4.65 18.08
CA VAL A 256 6.39 3.96 16.94
C VAL A 256 7.16 4.96 16.07
N ASP A 257 8.38 4.60 15.67
CA ASP A 257 9.18 5.43 14.75
C ASP A 257 8.83 5.04 13.30
N LEU A 258 8.09 5.92 12.61
CA LEU A 258 7.68 5.74 11.21
C LEU A 258 8.81 6.01 10.21
N SER A 259 10.01 6.31 10.72
CA SER A 259 11.17 6.72 9.96
C SER A 259 12.40 5.85 10.28
N VAL A 260 12.23 4.62 10.79
CA VAL A 260 13.33 3.66 10.95
C VAL A 260 14.03 3.50 9.61
N HIS A 261 15.34 3.70 9.60
CA HIS A 261 16.13 3.61 8.37
C HIS A 261 16.36 2.13 8.00
N PRO A 262 16.41 1.75 6.70
CA PRO A 262 16.69 0.36 6.30
C PRO A 262 17.96 -0.25 6.92
N LEU A 263 19.00 0.57 7.13
CA LEU A 263 20.25 0.15 7.78
C LEU A 263 20.10 -0.12 9.28
N GLU A 264 19.03 0.37 9.90
CA GLU A 264 18.73 0.21 11.32
C GLU A 264 17.73 -0.93 11.56
N ARG A 265 17.17 -1.54 10.51
CA ARG A 265 16.01 -2.43 10.61
C ARG A 265 16.16 -3.61 11.56
N GLU A 266 17.37 -4.16 11.67
CA GLU A 266 17.66 -5.31 12.53
C GLU A 266 17.76 -4.90 14.01
N ASN A 267 18.15 -3.64 14.27
CA ASN A 267 18.39 -3.09 15.61
C ASN A 267 17.96 -1.61 15.63
N PRO A 268 16.65 -1.31 15.57
CA PRO A 268 16.18 0.08 15.56
C PRO A 268 16.59 0.78 16.86
N PRO A 269 17.17 1.99 16.81
CA PRO A 269 17.63 2.67 18.01
C PRO A 269 16.44 3.21 18.82
N LEU A 270 16.60 3.25 20.14
CA LEU A 270 15.66 3.95 21.01
C LEU A 270 15.75 5.46 20.75
N ARG A 271 14.63 6.07 20.39
CA ARG A 271 14.49 7.53 20.22
C ARG A 271 13.31 8.01 21.05
N THR A 272 13.51 9.11 21.76
CA THR A 272 12.49 9.71 22.64
C THR A 272 11.37 10.36 21.82
N ALA A 273 10.21 10.60 22.45
CA ALA A 273 9.03 11.14 21.77
C ALA A 273 9.28 12.51 21.11
N ASP A 274 10.10 13.38 21.71
CA ASP A 274 10.49 14.67 21.14
C ASP A 274 11.27 14.55 19.81
N VAL A 275 11.91 13.40 19.58
CA VAL A 275 12.58 13.08 18.31
C VAL A 275 11.64 12.37 17.34
N VAL A 276 10.84 11.42 17.84
CA VAL A 276 10.00 10.57 17.00
C VAL A 276 8.79 11.32 16.44
N LEU A 277 8.11 12.15 17.23
CA LEU A 277 6.88 12.81 16.78
C LEU A 277 7.09 13.73 15.56
N PRO A 278 8.11 14.62 15.52
CA PRO A 278 8.38 15.42 14.33
C PRO A 278 8.73 14.57 13.10
N ARG A 279 9.49 13.48 13.30
CA ARG A 279 9.86 12.56 12.22
C ARG A 279 8.67 11.79 11.68
N ASN A 280 7.74 11.39 12.54
CA ASN A 280 6.49 10.75 12.12
C ASN A 280 5.65 11.70 11.27
N LEU A 281 5.55 12.98 11.66
CA LEU A 281 4.87 14.01 10.87
C LEU A 281 5.53 14.21 9.51
N GLU A 282 6.87 14.34 9.46
CA GLU A 282 7.62 14.43 8.21
C GLU A 282 7.39 13.22 7.31
N SER A 283 7.41 12.00 7.88
CA SER A 283 7.17 10.76 7.15
C SER A 283 5.73 10.65 6.64
N MET A 284 4.73 10.92 7.48
CA MET A 284 3.33 10.88 7.04
C MET A 284 3.02 11.94 5.98
N TYR A 285 3.51 13.18 6.17
CA TYR A 285 3.34 14.24 5.19
C TYR A 285 4.05 13.92 3.87
N GLY A 286 5.28 13.40 3.92
CA GLY A 286 5.99 12.91 2.74
C GLY A 286 5.21 11.82 2.01
N ALA A 287 4.78 10.80 2.76
CA ALA A 287 4.15 9.62 2.22
C ALA A 287 2.79 9.89 1.59
N MET A 288 1.96 10.72 2.24
CA MET A 288 0.57 10.94 1.86
C MET A 288 0.34 12.24 1.09
N MET A 289 1.13 13.29 1.36
CA MET A 289 0.84 14.66 0.90
C MET A 289 1.81 15.18 -0.16
N SER A 290 3.12 15.23 0.12
CA SER A 290 4.06 15.93 -0.77
C SER A 290 4.64 15.07 -1.88
N ILE A 291 5.07 13.84 -1.56
CA ILE A 291 5.66 12.91 -2.54
C ILE A 291 4.57 11.99 -3.10
N GLY A 292 3.77 11.38 -2.22
CA GLY A 292 2.70 10.48 -2.61
C GLY A 292 1.47 11.21 -3.18
N ASN A 293 1.63 12.30 -3.93
CA ASN A 293 0.52 13.03 -4.52
C ASN A 293 0.15 12.56 -5.94
N THR A 294 0.75 11.47 -6.41
CA THR A 294 0.44 10.85 -7.71
C THR A 294 0.31 9.34 -7.53
N THR A 295 -0.47 8.69 -8.40
CA THR A 295 -0.68 7.24 -8.41
C THR A 295 0.65 6.47 -8.36
N ARG A 296 1.62 6.80 -9.22
CA ARG A 296 2.92 6.11 -9.27
C ARG A 296 3.73 6.23 -7.99
N HIS A 297 3.76 7.41 -7.36
CA HIS A 297 4.53 7.60 -6.14
C HIS A 297 3.84 6.94 -4.94
N PHE A 298 2.51 7.00 -4.86
CA PHE A 298 1.78 6.43 -3.72
C PHE A 298 1.61 4.91 -3.81
N MET A 299 1.15 4.42 -4.97
CA MET A 299 0.82 3.01 -5.20
C MET A 299 2.01 2.15 -5.61
N GLY A 300 3.09 2.76 -6.09
CA GLY A 300 4.24 2.04 -6.64
C GLY A 300 4.14 1.84 -8.16
N ARG A 301 5.16 1.19 -8.71
CA ARG A 301 5.35 0.98 -10.16
C ARG A 301 4.38 -0.05 -10.72
N GLU A 302 4.05 0.12 -11.99
CA GLU A 302 3.34 -0.88 -12.79
C GLU A 302 4.10 -2.22 -12.85
N TYR A 303 3.37 -3.32 -12.71
CA TYR A 303 3.93 -4.67 -12.67
C TYR A 303 3.00 -5.68 -13.37
N ARG A 304 3.45 -6.25 -14.49
CA ARG A 304 2.62 -7.02 -15.42
C ARG A 304 3.11 -8.46 -15.58
N TYR A 305 2.30 -9.29 -16.23
CA TYR A 305 2.77 -10.59 -16.68
C TYR A 305 3.99 -10.43 -17.61
N GLY A 306 5.02 -11.23 -17.38
CA GLY A 306 6.32 -11.12 -18.05
C GLY A 306 7.32 -10.21 -17.33
N ASP A 307 6.90 -9.37 -16.39
CA ASP A 307 7.85 -8.56 -15.60
C ASP A 307 8.49 -9.41 -14.50
N SER A 308 9.80 -9.30 -14.35
CA SER A 308 10.54 -9.86 -13.21
C SER A 308 10.16 -9.14 -11.92
N GLN A 309 10.19 -9.87 -10.79
CA GLN A 309 10.00 -9.28 -9.46
C GLN A 309 10.92 -8.07 -9.22
N VAL A 310 10.39 -7.06 -8.54
CA VAL A 310 11.12 -5.85 -8.16
C VAL A 310 11.80 -6.10 -6.81
N LEU A 311 13.09 -6.43 -6.82
CA LEU A 311 13.84 -6.73 -5.57
C LEU A 311 14.38 -5.48 -4.87
N ASN A 312 14.47 -4.39 -5.62
CA ASN A 312 15.06 -3.17 -5.14
C ASN A 312 13.93 -2.15 -4.89
N PRO A 313 13.71 -1.71 -3.64
CA PRO A 313 12.63 -0.76 -3.33
C PRO A 313 12.77 0.55 -4.11
N PHE A 314 14.00 0.98 -4.46
CA PHE A 314 14.24 2.18 -5.27
C PHE A 314 13.58 2.11 -6.65
N ASP A 315 13.34 0.93 -7.19
CA ASP A 315 12.87 0.74 -8.57
C ASP A 315 11.34 0.73 -8.69
N GLY A 316 10.61 0.50 -7.59
CA GLY A 316 9.17 0.29 -7.68
C GLY A 316 8.30 0.62 -6.48
N THR A 317 8.86 0.87 -5.30
CA THR A 317 8.04 1.08 -4.09
C THR A 317 7.07 2.24 -4.18
N GLY A 318 5.90 2.06 -3.57
CA GLY A 318 5.04 3.17 -3.17
C GLY A 318 5.63 3.89 -1.95
N THR A 319 5.22 5.15 -1.73
CA THR A 319 5.74 5.96 -0.63
C THR A 319 5.38 5.39 0.74
N LEU A 320 4.10 5.08 0.98
CA LEU A 320 3.64 4.57 2.28
C LEU A 320 4.16 3.15 2.56
N GLU A 321 4.41 2.35 1.51
CA GLU A 321 4.99 1.00 1.61
C GLU A 321 6.36 1.01 2.30
N ILE A 322 7.09 2.12 2.24
CA ILE A 322 8.31 2.33 3.04
C ILE A 322 8.04 3.21 4.24
N MET A 323 7.52 4.42 3.98
CA MET A 323 7.37 5.49 4.96
C MET A 323 6.13 5.19 5.80
N GLY A 324 6.31 4.72 7.03
CA GLY A 324 5.22 4.23 7.87
C GLY A 324 5.10 2.71 7.87
N HIS A 325 4.85 2.05 6.72
CA HIS A 325 4.69 0.58 6.65
C HIS A 325 5.98 -0.16 7.04
N ALA A 326 7.02 -0.12 6.21
CA ALA A 326 8.24 -0.88 6.46
C ALA A 326 8.91 -0.45 7.77
N ALA A 327 8.90 0.86 8.07
CA ALA A 327 9.42 1.37 9.33
C ALA A 327 8.69 0.79 10.57
N THR A 328 7.37 0.64 10.52
CA THR A 328 6.61 0.03 11.63
C THR A 328 6.94 -1.46 11.77
N HIS A 329 7.07 -2.19 10.66
CA HIS A 329 7.54 -3.58 10.68
C HIS A 329 8.90 -3.68 11.40
N TRP A 330 9.88 -2.85 11.01
CA TRP A 330 11.21 -2.85 11.60
C TRP A 330 11.23 -2.40 13.06
N TRP A 331 10.44 -1.39 13.44
CA TRP A 331 10.36 -0.91 14.81
C TRP A 331 9.82 -1.99 15.76
N VAL A 332 8.82 -2.76 15.32
CA VAL A 332 8.27 -3.87 16.10
C VAL A 332 9.24 -5.06 16.14
N GLY A 333 9.87 -5.40 15.02
CA GLY A 333 10.80 -6.52 14.93
C GLY A 333 10.14 -7.89 15.18
N GLY A 334 10.93 -8.88 15.59
CA GLY A 334 10.44 -10.24 15.81
C GLY A 334 9.85 -10.86 14.54
N LEU A 335 8.77 -11.62 14.68
CA LEU A 335 8.05 -12.18 13.52
C LEU A 335 7.56 -11.06 12.59
N LEU A 336 7.01 -9.96 13.13
CA LEU A 336 6.50 -8.84 12.34
C LEU A 336 7.59 -8.20 11.48
N GLY A 337 8.83 -8.13 11.97
CA GLY A 337 9.91 -7.40 11.30
C GLY A 337 10.46 -8.00 10.01
N ALA A 338 10.17 -9.28 9.73
CA ALA A 338 10.64 -9.98 8.54
C ALA A 338 9.48 -10.35 7.62
N VAL A 339 9.64 -10.09 6.32
CA VAL A 339 8.57 -10.24 5.32
C VAL A 339 8.05 -11.67 5.21
N GLU A 340 8.95 -12.65 5.39
CA GLU A 340 8.63 -14.09 5.34
C GLU A 340 7.85 -14.60 6.56
N THR A 341 7.83 -13.86 7.68
CA THR A 341 7.19 -14.29 8.93
C THR A 341 6.11 -13.34 9.44
N SER A 342 5.98 -12.15 8.84
CA SER A 342 5.24 -11.04 9.44
C SER A 342 3.79 -11.37 9.76
N ALA A 343 3.09 -12.06 8.86
CA ALA A 343 1.69 -12.45 9.05
C ALA A 343 1.45 -13.53 10.11
N ALA A 344 2.50 -14.16 10.66
CA ALA A 344 2.39 -15.03 11.83
C ALA A 344 2.26 -14.24 13.15
N ASP A 345 2.51 -12.92 13.13
CA ASP A 345 2.19 -12.01 14.23
C ASP A 345 0.78 -11.40 14.03
N PRO A 346 -0.19 -11.66 14.93
CA PRO A 346 -1.51 -11.02 14.93
C PRO A 346 -1.52 -9.49 14.76
N LEU A 347 -0.47 -8.79 15.20
CA LEU A 347 -0.34 -7.34 15.02
C LEU A 347 -0.23 -6.93 13.55
N PHE A 348 0.20 -7.84 12.66
CA PHE A 348 0.25 -7.64 11.21
C PHE A 348 -1.08 -7.15 10.67
N PHE A 349 -2.18 -7.82 11.01
CA PHE A 349 -3.46 -7.54 10.38
C PHE A 349 -4.05 -6.20 10.83
N THR A 350 -3.80 -5.76 12.07
CA THR A 350 -4.25 -4.43 12.52
C THR A 350 -3.34 -3.30 12.02
N HIS A 351 -2.05 -3.57 11.83
CA HIS A 351 -1.13 -2.66 11.14
C HIS A 351 -1.56 -2.47 9.68
N HIS A 352 -1.79 -3.56 8.95
CA HIS A 352 -2.25 -3.54 7.56
C HIS A 352 -3.70 -3.06 7.40
N SER A 353 -4.54 -3.20 8.42
CA SER A 353 -5.86 -2.54 8.47
C SER A 353 -5.72 -1.01 8.43
N ASN A 354 -4.65 -0.43 9.01
CA ASN A 354 -4.37 0.99 8.88
C ASN A 354 -3.77 1.36 7.51
N ILE A 355 -2.96 0.49 6.91
CA ILE A 355 -2.49 0.69 5.52
C ILE A 355 -3.67 0.74 4.55
N ASP A 356 -4.62 -0.18 4.70
CA ASP A 356 -5.88 -0.21 3.93
C ASP A 356 -6.71 1.07 4.14
N ARG A 357 -6.83 1.54 5.40
CA ARG A 357 -7.47 2.81 5.74
C ARG A 357 -6.79 4.00 5.04
N LEU A 358 -5.47 4.07 5.08
CA LEU A 358 -4.70 5.18 4.51
C LEU A 358 -4.81 5.21 2.98
N TRP A 359 -4.92 4.06 2.30
CA TRP A 359 -5.24 4.02 0.88
C TRP A 359 -6.61 4.68 0.60
N LYS A 360 -7.65 4.37 1.39
CA LYS A 360 -8.97 5.01 1.25
C LYS A 360 -8.94 6.52 1.52
N ILE A 361 -8.16 6.96 2.52
CA ILE A 361 -7.99 8.38 2.82
C ILE A 361 -7.29 9.10 1.67
N TRP A 362 -6.28 8.46 1.07
CA TRP A 362 -5.45 9.04 0.02
C TRP A 362 -6.27 9.56 -1.16
N HIS A 363 -7.32 8.86 -1.60
CA HIS A 363 -8.20 9.32 -2.69
C HIS A 363 -8.91 10.65 -2.40
N ASN A 364 -9.10 11.00 -1.13
CA ASN A 364 -9.86 12.16 -0.69
C ASN A 364 -8.97 13.33 -0.24
N LEU A 365 -7.65 13.16 -0.26
CA LEU A 365 -6.71 14.22 0.09
C LEU A 365 -6.68 15.32 -0.99
N PRO A 366 -6.40 16.59 -0.62
CA PRO A 366 -6.36 17.68 -1.58
C PRO A 366 -5.13 17.60 -2.52
N GLY A 367 -5.32 18.05 -3.76
CA GLY A 367 -4.27 18.20 -4.78
C GLY A 367 -3.74 16.87 -5.35
N GLY A 368 -2.99 16.94 -6.45
CA GLY A 368 -2.34 15.76 -7.05
C GLY A 368 -3.26 14.85 -7.88
N GLU A 369 -2.67 13.80 -8.45
CA GLU A 369 -3.36 12.71 -9.17
C GLU A 369 -3.64 11.55 -8.21
N ARG A 370 -4.73 11.67 -7.46
CA ARG A 370 -5.11 10.74 -6.38
C ARG A 370 -6.15 9.71 -6.80
N LYS A 371 -5.84 8.97 -7.85
CA LYS A 371 -6.69 7.90 -8.39
C LYS A 371 -5.92 6.59 -8.48
N ASP A 372 -6.64 5.48 -8.41
CA ASP A 372 -6.04 4.18 -8.69
C ASP A 372 -5.66 4.06 -10.18
N TYR A 373 -4.79 3.10 -10.49
CA TYR A 373 -4.53 2.73 -11.88
C TYR A 373 -5.82 2.24 -12.55
N ASP A 374 -6.07 2.68 -13.77
CA ASP A 374 -7.16 2.23 -14.65
C ASP A 374 -6.68 1.21 -15.71
N ASP A 375 -5.41 0.81 -15.63
CA ASP A 375 -4.78 -0.17 -16.51
C ASP A 375 -5.51 -1.54 -16.38
N PRO A 376 -5.97 -2.15 -17.49
CA PRO A 376 -6.61 -3.46 -17.47
C PRO A 376 -5.77 -4.56 -16.83
N ASP A 377 -4.43 -4.52 -16.92
CA ASP A 377 -3.57 -5.53 -16.31
C ASP A 377 -3.55 -5.40 -14.79
N PHE A 378 -3.57 -4.16 -14.28
CA PHE A 378 -3.75 -3.89 -12.87
C PHE A 378 -5.12 -4.36 -12.41
N LEU A 379 -6.18 -3.87 -13.05
CA LEU A 379 -7.57 -4.15 -12.65
C LEU A 379 -7.92 -5.65 -12.67
N ASN A 380 -7.34 -6.40 -13.61
CA ASN A 380 -7.60 -7.82 -13.77
C ASN A 380 -6.53 -8.72 -13.16
N ALA A 381 -5.49 -8.17 -12.51
CA ALA A 381 -4.56 -8.97 -11.74
C ALA A 381 -5.30 -9.77 -10.67
N GLU A 382 -4.92 -11.04 -10.53
CA GLU A 382 -5.63 -12.02 -9.71
C GLU A 382 -4.81 -12.38 -8.47
N PHE A 383 -5.49 -12.68 -7.37
CA PHE A 383 -4.89 -13.31 -6.20
C PHE A 383 -5.70 -14.54 -5.79
N LEU A 384 -5.04 -15.47 -5.10
CA LEU A 384 -5.66 -16.62 -4.44
C LEU A 384 -5.57 -16.48 -2.92
N PHE A 385 -6.71 -16.61 -2.24
CA PHE A 385 -6.82 -16.59 -0.78
C PHE A 385 -7.74 -17.70 -0.28
N TRP A 386 -7.45 -18.23 0.91
CA TRP A 386 -8.38 -19.11 1.61
C TRP A 386 -9.49 -18.30 2.27
N ASP A 387 -10.73 -18.75 2.13
CA ASP A 387 -11.87 -18.18 2.87
C ASP A 387 -12.14 -18.91 4.19
N GLU A 388 -13.14 -18.44 4.92
CA GLU A 388 -13.57 -19.02 6.19
C GLU A 388 -14.10 -20.46 6.10
N ASN A 389 -14.44 -20.92 4.90
CA ASN A 389 -14.93 -22.27 4.62
C ASN A 389 -13.82 -23.21 4.10
N ALA A 390 -12.56 -22.79 4.20
CA ALA A 390 -11.40 -23.52 3.66
C ALA A 390 -11.49 -23.74 2.13
N ALA A 391 -12.19 -22.86 1.41
CA ALA A 391 -12.23 -22.84 -0.05
C ALA A 391 -11.20 -21.85 -0.59
N LEU A 392 -10.54 -22.21 -1.70
CA LEU A 392 -9.59 -21.33 -2.37
C LEU A 392 -10.34 -20.37 -3.29
N ARG A 393 -10.28 -19.08 -2.99
CA ARG A 393 -10.96 -18.01 -3.72
C ARG A 393 -10.01 -17.30 -4.65
N ARG A 394 -10.42 -17.13 -5.91
CA ARG A 394 -9.78 -16.21 -6.84
C ARG A 394 -10.44 -14.85 -6.72
N VAL A 395 -9.65 -13.83 -6.44
CA VAL A 395 -10.08 -12.44 -6.36
C VAL A 395 -9.34 -11.59 -7.39
N LYS A 396 -9.87 -10.41 -7.71
CA LYS A 396 -9.23 -9.44 -8.61
C LYS A 396 -9.01 -8.11 -7.93
N VAL A 397 -8.04 -7.36 -8.43
CA VAL A 397 -7.74 -6.00 -7.94
C VAL A 397 -8.95 -5.07 -8.06
N LYS A 398 -9.64 -5.06 -9.20
CA LYS A 398 -10.81 -4.19 -9.43
C LYS A 398 -11.91 -4.35 -8.37
N ASP A 399 -12.05 -5.57 -7.83
CA ASP A 399 -13.08 -5.93 -6.86
C ASP A 399 -12.69 -5.50 -5.43
N ALA A 400 -11.44 -5.06 -5.23
CA ALA A 400 -10.93 -4.52 -3.97
C ALA A 400 -10.95 -2.98 -3.93
N LEU A 401 -11.29 -2.26 -5.00
CA LEU A 401 -11.13 -0.79 -5.03
C LEU A 401 -12.09 -0.04 -4.07
N SER A 402 -13.20 -0.65 -3.65
CA SER A 402 -14.14 -0.08 -2.67
C SER A 402 -14.25 -0.93 -1.41
N ASN A 403 -13.97 -0.33 -0.25
CA ASN A 403 -14.23 -0.96 1.05
C ASN A 403 -15.73 -1.21 1.26
N GLU A 404 -16.59 -0.30 0.77
CA GLU A 404 -18.04 -0.40 0.88
C GLU A 404 -18.59 -1.59 0.09
N ALA A 405 -18.04 -1.87 -1.10
CA ALA A 405 -18.35 -3.07 -1.88
C ALA A 405 -17.95 -4.37 -1.16
N LEU A 406 -17.02 -4.30 -0.22
CA LEU A 406 -16.60 -5.39 0.66
C LEU A 406 -17.33 -5.38 2.02
N GLY A 407 -18.28 -4.47 2.23
CA GLY A 407 -19.14 -4.42 3.40
C GLY A 407 -18.52 -3.83 4.66
N TYR A 408 -17.46 -3.02 4.53
CA TYR A 408 -16.85 -2.34 5.67
C TYR A 408 -16.44 -0.89 5.37
N CYS A 409 -16.25 -0.13 6.43
CA CYS A 409 -15.66 1.21 6.41
C CYS A 409 -14.79 1.42 7.65
N TYR A 410 -14.20 2.61 7.76
CA TYR A 410 -13.36 3.02 8.88
C TYR A 410 -14.03 4.11 9.67
N GLU A 411 -13.86 4.10 11.00
CA GLU A 411 -14.22 5.26 11.80
C GLU A 411 -13.31 6.45 11.46
N THR A 412 -13.87 7.65 11.57
CA THR A 412 -13.09 8.89 11.47
C THR A 412 -12.03 8.94 12.56
N ALA A 413 -10.81 9.34 12.21
CA ALA A 413 -9.76 9.62 13.18
C ALA A 413 -9.09 10.98 12.92
N ASN A 414 -8.16 11.40 13.79
CA ASN A 414 -7.46 12.68 13.70
C ASN A 414 -6.39 12.73 12.58
N ASP A 415 -6.81 12.59 11.32
CA ASP A 415 -5.91 12.72 10.15
C ASP A 415 -5.38 14.15 9.96
N ALA A 416 -6.10 15.13 10.51
CA ALA A 416 -5.70 16.53 10.50
C ALA A 416 -4.30 16.75 11.11
N TYR A 417 -3.85 15.85 12.01
CA TYR A 417 -2.53 15.90 12.63
C TYR A 417 -1.40 15.97 11.61
N TRP A 418 -1.41 15.10 10.60
CA TRP A 418 -0.37 15.06 9.57
C TRP A 418 -0.79 15.76 8.28
N ILE A 419 -2.09 15.89 7.97
CA ILE A 419 -2.56 16.63 6.79
C ILE A 419 -2.17 18.12 6.87
N ASN A 420 -2.33 18.72 8.06
CA ASN A 420 -2.07 20.15 8.28
C ASN A 420 -0.62 20.45 8.66
N TYR A 421 0.25 19.44 8.66
CA TYR A 421 1.67 19.65 8.95
C TYR A 421 2.30 20.58 7.90
N VAL A 422 3.05 21.58 8.39
CA VAL A 422 3.79 22.52 7.54
C VAL A 422 5.29 22.28 7.76
N PRO A 423 6.01 21.75 6.75
CA PRO A 423 7.45 21.56 6.84
C PRO A 423 8.19 22.88 7.09
N PRO A 424 9.26 22.90 7.91
CA PRO A 424 10.06 24.11 8.13
C PRO A 424 10.75 24.59 6.84
N VAL A 425 10.68 25.89 6.56
CA VAL A 425 11.07 26.54 5.29
C VAL A 425 12.59 26.57 5.04
N ASN A 426 13.42 26.33 6.05
CA ASN A 426 14.87 26.23 5.94
C ASN A 426 15.34 25.00 6.73
N GLY A 427 16.14 24.12 6.11
CA GLY A 427 16.60 22.83 6.62
C GLY A 427 17.51 22.85 7.86
N THR A 428 17.11 23.56 8.92
CA THR A 428 17.74 23.54 10.25
C THR A 428 16.94 22.70 11.25
N SER A 429 16.15 21.74 10.77
CA SER A 429 15.67 20.67 11.64
C SER A 429 16.87 19.77 11.96
N ASN A 430 17.38 19.85 13.20
CA ASN A 430 18.31 18.85 13.75
C ASN A 430 17.68 17.44 13.82
N TYR A 431 16.41 17.32 13.44
CA TYR A 431 15.59 16.10 13.47
C TYR A 431 15.17 15.65 12.08
N THR A 432 15.81 16.14 11.00
CA THR A 432 15.51 15.69 9.64
C THR A 432 15.47 14.16 9.64
N ALA A 433 14.29 13.59 9.38
CA ALA A 433 14.25 12.25 8.87
C ALA A 433 15.11 12.31 7.61
N SER A 434 16.27 11.67 7.64
CA SER A 434 16.96 11.31 6.41
C SER A 434 15.95 10.44 5.68
N LEU A 435 15.13 11.07 4.82
CA LEU A 435 14.17 10.38 3.98
C LEU A 435 14.98 9.22 3.40
N PRO A 436 14.61 7.96 3.66
CA PRO A 436 15.49 6.84 3.32
C PRO A 436 15.73 6.72 1.80
N PHE A 437 15.07 7.58 1.02
CA PHE A 437 15.05 7.67 -0.42
C PHE A 437 15.08 9.14 -0.87
N PRO A 438 16.23 9.85 -0.82
CA PRO A 438 16.34 11.26 -1.26
C PRO A 438 15.94 11.49 -2.73
N TYR A 439 15.79 10.44 -3.53
CA TYR A 439 15.35 10.48 -4.93
C TYR A 439 13.83 10.44 -5.14
N LEU A 440 13.04 10.17 -4.09
CA LEU A 440 11.59 10.37 -4.12
C LEU A 440 11.22 11.86 -4.06
N LEU A 441 12.18 12.75 -3.83
CA LEU A 441 12.00 14.18 -3.99
C LEU A 441 11.99 14.51 -5.49
N PRO A 442 11.02 15.31 -5.99
CA PRO A 442 11.04 15.75 -7.38
C PRO A 442 12.38 16.43 -7.66
N THR A 443 13.14 15.93 -8.64
CA THR A 443 14.25 16.71 -9.19
C THR A 443 13.64 17.97 -9.78
N GLY A 444 13.99 19.12 -9.21
CA GLY A 444 13.44 20.41 -9.59
C GLY A 444 13.42 20.62 -11.10
N SER A 445 12.30 21.16 -11.58
CA SER A 445 12.17 21.80 -12.89
C SER A 445 12.99 23.08 -12.97
#